data_AF-A3VX28-F1
#
_entry.id   AF-A3VX28-F1
#
_cell.length_a   1.000
_cell.length_b   1.000
_cell.length_c   1.000
_cell.angle_alpha   90.00
_cell.angle_beta   90.00
_cell.angle_gamma   90.00
#
_symmetry.space_group_name_H-M   'P 1'
#
loop_
_entity.id
_entity.type
_entity.pdbx_description
1 polymer ?
#
loop_
_entity_poly.entity_id
_entity_poly.type
_entity_poly.pdbx_seq_one_letter_code
_entity_poly.pdbx_strand_id
1 'polypeptide(L)'
;MSRRLLFLPLIALIAAAAGFGLMLGGRAATTTETEVIERVVAVYLSDAGEGAARSDCAARPAASADLWLVVACGPYEYFVDAYGRLVHVNAPEAAS
;
A
#
# COMPACT_ATOMS: atom_id res chain seq x y z
N MET A 1 -48.52 -1.79 -10.35
CA MET A 1 -47.04 -1.72 -10.37
C MET A 1 -46.52 -2.75 -9.37
N SER A 2 -45.75 -3.75 -9.81
CA SER A 2 -45.27 -4.79 -8.89
C SER A 2 -44.39 -4.17 -7.81
N ARG A 3 -44.73 -4.37 -6.54
CA ARG A 3 -43.99 -3.86 -5.37
C ARG A 3 -42.49 -4.18 -5.42
N ARG A 4 -42.10 -5.24 -6.16
CA ARG A 4 -40.71 -5.66 -6.38
C ARG A 4 -39.89 -4.69 -7.24
N LEU A 5 -40.52 -3.98 -8.19
CA LEU A 5 -39.84 -2.98 -9.03
C LEU A 5 -39.42 -1.74 -8.25
N LEU A 6 -40.13 -1.42 -7.15
CA LEU A 6 -39.78 -0.30 -6.28
C LEU A 6 -38.55 -0.58 -5.41
N PHE A 7 -38.34 -1.85 -5.02
CA PHE A 7 -37.19 -2.26 -4.20
C PHE A 7 -35.95 -2.62 -5.01
N LEU A 8 -36.10 -2.86 -6.32
CA LEU A 8 -35.00 -3.17 -7.22
C LEU A 8 -33.83 -2.15 -7.15
N PRO A 9 -34.04 -0.82 -7.23
CA PRO A 9 -32.94 0.14 -7.14
C PRO A 9 -32.27 0.13 -5.76
N LEU A 10 -33.05 -0.06 -4.69
CA LEU A 10 -32.52 -0.14 -3.33
C LEU A 10 -31.63 -1.38 -3.16
N ILE A 11 -32.08 -2.54 -3.63
CA ILE A 11 -31.29 -3.78 -3.59
C ILE A 11 -30.03 -3.63 -4.44
N ALA A 12 -30.12 -3.01 -5.62
CA ALA A 12 -28.96 -2.76 -6.46
C ALA A 12 -27.93 -1.85 -5.77
N LEU A 13 -28.36 -0.78 -5.09
CA LEU A 13 -27.48 0.09 -4.33
C LEU A 13 -26.82 -0.63 -3.15
N ILE A 14 -27.57 -1.44 -2.41
CA ILE A 14 -27.03 -2.24 -1.30
C ILE A 14 -25.98 -3.24 -1.81
N ALA A 15 -26.29 -3.95 -2.90
CA ALA A 15 -25.36 -4.89 -3.51
C ALA A 15 -24.08 -4.21 -4.02
N ALA A 16 -24.23 -3.02 -4.64
CA ALA A 16 -23.08 -2.23 -5.07
C ALA A 16 -22.21 -1.79 -3.89
N ALA A 17 -22.81 -1.23 -2.83
CA ALA A 17 -22.10 -0.80 -1.63
C ALA A 17 -21.37 -1.98 -0.95
N ALA A 18 -22.03 -3.13 -0.81
CA ALA A 18 -21.42 -4.34 -0.26
C ALA A 18 -20.24 -4.83 -1.14
N GLY A 19 -20.40 -4.81 -2.46
CA GLY A 19 -19.35 -5.17 -3.41
C GLY A 19 -18.12 -4.25 -3.30
N PHE A 20 -18.33 -2.93 -3.27
CA PHE A 20 -17.24 -1.96 -3.09
C PHE A 20 -16.58 -2.12 -1.72
N GLY A 21 -17.35 -2.30 -0.65
CA GLY A 21 -16.83 -2.52 0.70
C GLY A 21 -15.97 -3.78 0.80
N LEU A 22 -16.43 -4.90 0.24
CA LEU A 22 -15.66 -6.16 0.20
C LEU A 22 -14.41 -6.05 -0.67
N MET A 23 -14.49 -5.34 -1.79
CA MET A 23 -13.36 -5.14 -2.70
C MET A 23 -12.27 -4.25 -2.07
N LEU A 24 -12.66 -3.15 -1.42
CA LEU A 24 -11.74 -2.21 -0.76
C LEU A 24 -11.21 -2.79 0.55
N GLY A 25 -12.09 -3.34 1.39
CA GLY A 25 -11.72 -3.99 2.64
C GLY A 25 -10.90 -5.24 2.43
N GLY A 26 -11.19 -6.02 1.39
CA GLY A 26 -10.40 -7.17 0.97
C GLY A 26 -8.97 -6.76 0.62
N ARG A 27 -8.78 -5.72 -0.21
CA ARG A 27 -7.43 -5.20 -0.52
C ARG A 27 -6.68 -4.70 0.72
N ALA A 28 -7.36 -3.98 1.61
CA ALA A 28 -6.72 -3.54 2.86
C ALA A 28 -6.34 -4.74 3.76
N ALA A 29 -7.17 -5.78 3.82
CA ALA A 29 -6.94 -6.95 4.67
C ALA A 29 -5.93 -7.96 4.08
N THR A 30 -5.86 -8.10 2.75
CA THR A 30 -4.92 -9.00 2.08
C THR A 30 -3.55 -8.37 1.84
N THR A 31 -3.41 -7.06 2.03
CA THR A 31 -2.09 -6.41 2.00
C THR A 31 -1.35 -6.83 3.26
N THR A 32 -0.58 -7.92 3.16
CA THR A 32 0.27 -8.36 4.25
C THR A 32 1.48 -7.46 4.32
N GLU A 33 1.81 -7.01 5.53
CA GLU A 33 2.96 -6.15 5.81
C GLU A 33 4.25 -6.70 5.19
N THR A 34 4.45 -8.02 5.28
CA THR A 34 5.60 -8.71 4.69
C THR A 34 5.69 -8.59 3.17
N GLU A 35 4.58 -8.72 2.44
CA GLU A 35 4.59 -8.66 0.97
C GLU A 35 4.92 -7.26 0.47
N VAL A 36 4.44 -6.23 1.18
CA VAL A 36 4.78 -4.84 0.89
C VAL A 36 6.25 -4.57 1.15
N ILE A 37 6.79 -5.03 2.29
CA ILE A 37 8.20 -4.87 2.61
C ILE A 37 9.08 -5.53 1.54
N GLU A 38 8.81 -6.79 1.18
CA GLU A 38 9.60 -7.50 0.16
C GLU A 38 9.55 -6.81 -1.21
N ARG A 39 8.39 -6.26 -1.60
CA ARG A 39 8.26 -5.49 -2.84
C ARG A 39 9.12 -4.22 -2.81
N VAL A 40 9.10 -3.49 -1.70
CA VAL A 40 9.89 -2.25 -1.54
C VAL A 40 11.39 -2.56 -1.50
N VAL A 41 11.79 -3.63 -0.80
CA VAL A 41 13.17 -4.12 -0.78
C VAL A 41 13.65 -4.46 -2.19
N ALA A 42 12.81 -5.10 -3.01
CA ALA A 42 13.16 -5.39 -4.41
C ALA A 42 13.38 -4.11 -5.24
N VAL A 43 12.59 -3.06 -5.00
CA VAL A 43 12.80 -1.74 -5.63
C VAL A 43 14.13 -1.14 -5.20
N TYR A 44 14.44 -1.14 -3.90
CA TYR A 44 15.74 -0.68 -3.38
C TYR A 44 16.93 -1.40 -4.00
N LEU A 45 16.89 -2.73 -4.08
CA LEU A 45 17.97 -3.51 -4.69
C LEU A 45 18.17 -3.14 -6.18
N SER A 46 17.11 -2.71 -6.87
CA SER A 46 17.18 -2.23 -8.24
C SER A 46 17.75 -0.80 -8.33
N ASP A 47 17.35 0.07 -7.39
CA ASP A 47 17.73 1.49 -7.37
C ASP A 47 19.19 1.70 -6.92
N ALA A 48 19.63 0.97 -5.89
CA ALA A 48 20.93 1.15 -5.25
C ALA A 48 22.07 0.36 -5.94
N GLY A 49 21.75 -0.72 -6.67
CA GLY A 49 22.73 -1.45 -7.47
C GLY A 49 23.74 -2.27 -6.68
N GLU A 50 24.99 -2.36 -7.16
CA GLU A 50 26.03 -3.20 -6.57
C GLU A 50 26.37 -2.76 -5.13
N GLY A 51 26.28 -3.70 -4.19
CA GLY A 51 26.52 -3.46 -2.76
C GLY A 51 25.25 -3.29 -1.93
N ALA A 52 24.08 -3.16 -2.56
CA ALA A 52 22.80 -3.13 -1.85
C ALA A 52 22.46 -4.52 -1.27
N ALA A 53 22.16 -4.57 0.03
CA ALA A 53 21.77 -5.79 0.72
C ALA A 53 20.40 -5.65 1.37
N ARG A 54 19.64 -6.75 1.43
CA ARG A 54 18.35 -6.77 2.16
C ARG A 54 18.51 -6.40 3.64
N SER A 55 19.68 -6.69 4.23
CA SER A 55 20.01 -6.34 5.61
C SER A 55 20.11 -4.84 5.87
N ASP A 56 20.21 -4.02 4.82
CA ASP A 56 20.26 -2.57 4.96
C ASP A 56 18.88 -1.97 5.24
N CYS A 57 17.82 -2.77 5.02
CA CYS A 57 16.43 -2.36 5.13
C CYS A 57 15.85 -2.66 6.52
N ALA A 58 15.22 -1.65 7.12
CA ALA A 58 14.41 -1.77 8.32
C ALA A 58 13.03 -1.13 8.09
N ALA A 59 11.98 -1.91 8.30
CA ALA A 59 10.61 -1.42 8.25
C ALA A 59 10.18 -0.87 9.61
N ARG A 60 9.50 0.27 9.62
CA ARG A 60 8.92 0.89 10.82
C ARG A 60 7.52 1.41 10.51
N PRO A 61 6.60 1.41 11.50
CA PRO A 61 5.31 2.07 11.36
C PRO A 61 5.52 3.56 11.11
N ALA A 62 4.75 4.15 10.18
CA ALA A 62 4.81 5.58 9.96
C ALA A 62 4.13 6.33 11.13
N ALA A 63 4.68 7.49 11.50
CA ALA A 63 4.13 8.33 12.58
C ALA A 63 2.94 9.19 12.12
N SER A 64 2.73 9.33 10.80
CA SER A 64 1.69 10.17 10.20
C SER A 64 0.45 9.34 9.84
N ALA A 65 -0.75 9.91 10.05
CA ALA A 65 -2.02 9.20 9.83
C ALA A 65 -2.27 8.76 8.37
N ASP A 66 -1.64 9.43 7.39
CA ASP A 66 -1.79 9.13 5.96
C ASP A 66 -0.77 8.11 5.42
N LEU A 67 0.18 7.69 6.25
CA LEU A 67 1.24 6.75 5.91
C LEU A 67 1.12 5.53 6.83
N TRP A 68 1.36 4.35 6.27
CA TRP A 68 1.24 3.10 7.03
C TRP A 68 2.60 2.55 7.42
N LEU A 69 3.53 2.47 6.47
CA LEU A 69 4.88 1.94 6.67
C LEU A 69 5.92 2.85 6.05
N VAL A 70 7.07 2.92 6.72
CA VAL A 70 8.31 3.48 6.18
C VAL A 70 9.34 2.35 6.15
N VAL A 71 9.90 2.09 4.97
CA VAL A 71 11.00 1.15 4.79
C VAL A 71 12.26 1.97 4.54
N ALA A 72 13.15 2.01 5.52
CA ALA A 72 14.43 2.70 5.42
C ALA A 72 15.52 1.71 5.03
N CYS A 73 16.13 1.89 3.86
CA CYS A 73 17.22 1.06 3.34
C CYS A 73 18.47 1.92 3.19
N GLY A 74 19.34 1.90 4.21
CA GLY A 74 20.52 2.79 4.26
C GLY A 74 20.13 4.27 4.10
N PRO A 75 20.61 4.98 3.06
CA PRO A 75 20.27 6.39 2.82
C PRO A 75 18.91 6.60 2.11
N TYR A 76 18.21 5.53 1.72
CA TYR A 76 16.91 5.61 1.06
C TYR A 76 15.77 5.42 2.06
N GLU A 77 14.69 6.19 1.93
CA GLU A 77 13.45 5.98 2.68
C GLU A 77 12.26 5.87 1.72
N TYR A 78 11.52 4.78 1.84
CA TYR A 78 10.34 4.49 1.03
C TYR A 78 9.08 4.58 1.90
N PHE A 79 8.17 5.48 1.54
CA PHE A 79 6.93 5.72 2.27
C PHE A 79 5.76 5.02 1.58
N VAL A 80 5.04 4.22 2.35
CA VAL A 80 3.94 3.38 1.86
C VAL A 80 2.63 3.79 2.54
N ASP A 81 1.56 3.92 1.76
CA ASP A 81 0.20 4.13 2.28
C ASP A 81 -0.44 2.85 2.85
N ALA A 82 -1.62 3.01 3.46
CA ALA A 82 -2.42 1.91 4.02
C ALA A 82 -2.92 0.88 2.98
N TYR A 83 -2.72 1.14 1.69
CA TYR A 83 -3.05 0.22 0.60
C TYR A 83 -1.81 -0.48 0.04
N GLY A 84 -0.63 -0.31 0.66
CA GLY A 84 0.62 -0.92 0.21
C GLY A 84 1.25 -0.23 -1.00
N ARG A 85 0.86 1.01 -1.32
CA ARG A 85 1.39 1.78 -2.44
C ARG A 85 2.52 2.69 -1.99
N LEU A 86 3.59 2.73 -2.78
CA LEU A 86 4.67 3.72 -2.66
C LEU A 86 4.13 5.12 -2.97
N VAL A 87 4.11 5.99 -1.97
CA VAL A 87 3.65 7.38 -2.08
C VAL A 87 4.82 8.32 -2.30
N HIS A 88 5.93 8.08 -1.61
CA HIS A 88 7.10 8.94 -1.64
C HIS A 88 8.38 8.13 -1.47
N VAL A 89 9.48 8.62 -2.06
CA VAL A 89 10.81 8.05 -1.94
C VAL A 89 11.78 9.18 -1.68
N ASN A 90 12.45 9.13 -0.53
CA ASN A 90 13.63 9.93 -0.26
C ASN A 90 14.84 9.12 -0.72
N ALA A 91 15.49 9.54 -1.81
CA ALA A 91 16.80 9.05 -2.18
C ALA A 91 17.86 10.04 -1.68
N PRO A 92 19.08 9.60 -1.32
CA PRO A 92 20.18 10.53 -1.14
C PRO A 92 20.35 11.33 -2.42
N GLU A 93 20.34 12.66 -2.31
CA GLU A 93 20.64 13.55 -3.42
C GLU A 93 22.00 13.12 -3.98
N ALA A 94 22.04 12.71 -5.26
CA ALA A 94 23.29 12.31 -5.89
C ALA A 94 24.25 13.50 -5.76
N ALA A 95 25.25 13.36 -4.88
CA ALA A 95 26.26 14.37 -4.68
C ALA A 95 26.87 14.66 -6.05
N SER A 96 26.59 15.86 -6.56
CA SER A 96 27.13 16.38 -7.81
C SER A 96 28.57 16.81 -7.64
#